data_AF-A0A238BXN3-F1
#
_entry.id   AF-A0A238BXN3-F1
#
_cell.length_a   1.000
_cell.length_b   1.000
_cell.length_c   1.000
_cell.angle_alpha   90.00
_cell.angle_beta   90.00
_cell.angle_gamma   90.00
#
_symmetry.space_group_name_H-M   'P 1'
#
loop_
_entity.id
_entity.type
_entity.pdbx_description
1 polymer ?
#
loop_
_entity_poly.entity_id
_entity_poly.type
_entity_poly.pdbx_seq_one_letter_code
_entity_poly.pdbx_strand_id
1 'polypeptide(L)'
;MITGEKFCRGNKWKLIGLVMQSFIDKSKPILQKAVALDRDNKKHEAVENYTEGITLLLSAMSCDDTVESTKEVLREKISKYLARAEVLKGQTKPEILSVQQIHIMHNDTGFGYERIFRRCADNVLTEINVRDAYIMQPYQVLNFVRFCELFVLHAPNLRTIRLWTHYNAKAEGLLQQLKGSLACRNIELDVCYDEDFHDREIRQAVCCMMLSEKKQKSAAVCALDAYKTNLMKQAEKIVLEEFPKKVLEFNNLLEGEQFSYERLPELLPNIDLGIPYAEQLIEYANDRNSTEHENDDGVLKKKRRIDHANIQPLHGTSVYGFINGTVKCNEKLASLTDVTRPLLRDSVEAVNKVKMWILFLIPRIEDGNNFGVSIQEEALNEVRTVEGEAASFLDQMSRYFVSRARLVTKVAKYPHVEDYRRAILDMDEKQFINIRLVLTEMRNHFATLHDMITKNLEKIKTPRSNNTEHMY
;
A
#
# COMPACT_ATOMS: atom_id res chain seq x y z
N MET A 1 -31.17 -13.97 -45.33
CA MET A 1 -30.95 -13.60 -43.91
C MET A 1 -29.64 -14.26 -43.49
N ILE A 2 -28.49 -13.57 -43.67
CA ILE A 2 -27.66 -12.90 -42.63
C ILE A 2 -27.29 -13.94 -41.53
N THR A 3 -26.04 -14.36 -41.33
CA THR A 3 -24.85 -13.54 -41.01
C THR A 3 -23.52 -14.17 -41.43
N GLY A 4 -22.63 -13.33 -41.92
CA GLY A 4 -21.21 -13.64 -42.07
C GLY A 4 -20.50 -13.53 -40.72
N GLU A 5 -19.81 -14.59 -40.31
CA GLU A 5 -18.97 -14.53 -39.11
C GLU A 5 -17.90 -15.63 -39.10
N LYS A 6 -17.17 -15.82 -40.21
CA LYS A 6 -16.04 -16.76 -40.23
C LYS A 6 -14.74 -16.27 -40.89
N PHE A 7 -14.62 -14.97 -41.21
CA PHE A 7 -13.40 -14.46 -41.88
C PHE A 7 -12.53 -13.48 -41.08
N CYS A 8 -12.80 -13.22 -39.79
CA CYS A 8 -12.05 -12.19 -39.03
C CYS A 8 -11.45 -12.66 -37.69
N ARG A 9 -11.13 -13.94 -37.49
CA ARG A 9 -10.44 -14.40 -36.26
C ARG A 9 -8.95 -14.70 -36.41
N GLY A 10 -8.42 -14.88 -37.63
CA GLY A 10 -6.99 -15.17 -37.85
C GLY A 10 -6.05 -13.96 -37.79
N ASN A 11 -6.54 -12.75 -38.14
CA ASN A 11 -5.70 -11.56 -38.26
C ASN A 11 -5.62 -10.71 -36.98
N LYS A 12 -6.45 -10.98 -35.96
CA LYS A 12 -6.44 -10.22 -34.70
C LYS A 12 -5.27 -10.61 -33.79
N TRP A 13 -4.84 -11.88 -33.81
CA TRP A 13 -3.74 -12.40 -32.99
C TRP A 13 -2.34 -11.96 -33.46
N LYS A 14 -2.17 -11.68 -34.76
CA LYS A 14 -0.90 -11.13 -35.28
C LYS A 14 -0.71 -9.64 -34.97
N LEU A 15 -1.79 -8.90 -34.73
CA LEU A 15 -1.76 -7.46 -34.47
C LEU A 15 -1.39 -7.10 -33.01
N ILE A 16 -1.56 -8.03 -32.07
CA ILE A 16 -1.46 -7.76 -30.63
C ILE A 16 -0.03 -7.99 -30.10
N GLY A 17 0.71 -8.98 -30.62
CA GLY A 17 2.14 -9.16 -30.31
C GLY A 17 3.06 -8.02 -30.79
N LEU A 18 2.57 -7.19 -31.72
CA LEU A 18 3.27 -6.00 -32.24
C LEU A 18 3.33 -4.85 -31.22
N VAL A 19 2.38 -4.78 -30.28
CA VAL A 19 2.26 -3.64 -29.35
C VAL A 19 3.36 -3.67 -28.30
N MET A 20 3.61 -4.84 -27.69
CA MET A 20 4.69 -5.03 -26.72
C MET A 20 6.06 -4.76 -27.34
N GLN A 21 6.30 -5.35 -28.53
CA GLN A 21 7.56 -5.16 -29.23
C GLN A 21 7.77 -3.69 -29.60
N SER A 22 6.71 -2.95 -29.94
CA SER A 22 6.80 -1.50 -30.18
C SER A 22 7.28 -0.70 -28.96
N PHE A 23 6.83 -1.03 -27.75
CA PHE A 23 7.31 -0.34 -26.54
C PHE A 23 8.76 -0.69 -26.20
N ILE A 24 9.17 -1.94 -26.42
CA ILE A 24 10.56 -2.40 -26.23
C ILE A 24 11.49 -1.75 -27.26
N ASP A 25 11.06 -1.63 -28.51
CA ASP A 25 11.85 -1.01 -29.58
C ASP A 25 11.98 0.50 -29.36
N LYS A 26 10.94 1.17 -28.84
CA LYS A 26 10.96 2.59 -28.48
C LYS A 26 11.86 2.90 -27.28
N SER A 27 11.92 2.01 -26.29
CA SER A 27 12.74 2.24 -25.09
C SER A 27 14.25 2.06 -25.33
N LYS A 28 14.63 1.19 -26.28
CA LYS A 28 16.03 0.88 -26.59
C LYS A 28 16.91 2.09 -26.93
N PRO A 29 16.55 2.99 -27.87
CA PRO A 29 17.38 4.17 -28.18
C PRO A 29 17.46 5.15 -27.00
N ILE A 30 16.40 5.29 -26.22
CA ILE A 30 16.34 6.19 -25.05
C ILE A 30 17.27 5.68 -23.95
N LEU A 31 17.25 4.38 -23.66
CA LEU A 31 18.14 3.76 -22.68
C LEU A 31 19.60 3.74 -23.14
N GLN A 32 19.85 3.57 -24.45
CA GLN A 32 21.20 3.70 -25.00
C GLN A 32 21.74 5.13 -24.85
N LYS A 33 20.90 6.13 -25.10
CA LYS A 33 21.22 7.54 -24.87
C LYS A 33 21.47 7.82 -23.38
N ALA A 34 20.65 7.27 -22.48
CA ALA A 34 20.85 7.39 -21.04
C ALA A 34 22.21 6.85 -20.59
N VAL A 35 22.61 5.67 -21.08
CA VAL A 35 23.92 5.05 -20.79
C VAL A 35 25.08 5.87 -21.37
N ALA A 36 24.92 6.46 -22.55
CA ALA A 36 25.94 7.35 -23.12
C ALA A 36 26.11 8.62 -22.27
N LEU A 37 25.02 9.27 -21.89
CA LEU A 37 25.04 10.46 -21.02
C LEU A 37 25.60 10.17 -19.62
N ASP A 38 25.32 8.99 -19.09
CA ASP A 38 25.89 8.49 -17.83
C ASP A 38 27.42 8.33 -17.93
N ARG A 39 27.93 7.79 -19.04
CA ARG A 39 29.38 7.70 -19.31
C ARG A 39 30.02 9.07 -19.50
N ASP A 40 29.30 10.00 -20.12
CA ASP A 40 29.76 11.38 -20.36
C ASP A 40 29.60 12.29 -19.12
N ASN A 41 29.29 11.72 -17.94
CA ASN A 41 29.11 12.41 -16.66
C ASN A 41 28.00 13.49 -16.66
N LYS A 42 27.08 13.43 -17.62
CA LYS A 42 25.89 14.29 -17.68
C LYS A 42 24.76 13.70 -16.83
N LYS A 43 24.97 13.70 -15.51
CA LYS A 43 24.14 12.95 -14.54
C LYS A 43 22.65 13.32 -14.57
N HIS A 44 22.32 14.60 -14.72
CA HIS A 44 20.92 15.06 -14.77
C HIS A 44 20.19 14.54 -16.02
N GLU A 45 20.75 14.80 -17.20
CA GLU A 45 20.19 14.33 -18.48
C GLU A 45 20.13 12.78 -18.53
N ALA A 46 21.11 12.09 -17.95
CA ALA A 46 21.12 10.63 -17.86
C ALA A 46 19.94 10.10 -17.02
N VAL A 47 19.65 10.71 -15.87
CA VAL A 47 18.53 10.31 -14.99
C VAL A 47 17.18 10.48 -15.68
N GLU A 48 16.98 11.56 -16.43
CA GLU A 48 15.75 11.80 -17.19
C GLU A 48 15.53 10.71 -18.25
N ASN A 49 16.57 10.41 -19.06
CA ASN A 49 16.48 9.41 -20.12
C ASN A 49 16.35 7.98 -19.54
N TYR A 50 16.97 7.66 -18.38
CA TYR A 50 16.72 6.40 -17.70
C TYR A 50 15.26 6.29 -17.24
N THR A 51 14.69 7.35 -16.67
CA THR A 51 13.32 7.36 -16.16
C THR A 51 12.29 7.18 -17.29
N GLU A 52 12.48 7.87 -18.40
CA GLU A 52 11.64 7.73 -19.61
C GLU A 52 11.73 6.32 -20.20
N GLY A 53 12.95 5.78 -20.35
CA GLY A 53 13.16 4.43 -20.85
C GLY A 53 12.54 3.34 -19.97
N ILE A 54 12.63 3.49 -18.64
CA ILE A 54 12.03 2.56 -17.67
C ILE A 54 10.49 2.60 -17.75
N THR A 55 9.90 3.78 -17.92
CA THR A 55 8.44 3.94 -18.01
C THR A 55 7.88 3.19 -19.21
N LEU A 56 8.57 3.26 -20.36
CA LEU A 56 8.19 2.50 -21.56
C LEU A 56 8.33 0.98 -21.37
N LEU A 57 9.35 0.52 -20.64
CA LEU A 57 9.48 -0.91 -20.30
C LEU A 57 8.40 -1.38 -19.33
N LEU A 58 7.99 -0.55 -18.36
CA LEU A 58 6.87 -0.85 -17.45
C LEU A 58 5.54 -0.92 -18.22
N SER A 59 5.31 -0.04 -19.18
CA SER A 59 4.13 -0.12 -20.06
C SER A 59 4.12 -1.40 -20.90
N ALA A 60 5.28 -1.91 -21.32
CA ALA A 60 5.38 -3.20 -21.98
C ALA A 60 5.06 -4.39 -21.05
N MET A 61 5.35 -4.28 -19.74
CA MET A 61 4.98 -5.30 -18.74
C MET A 61 3.48 -5.35 -18.44
N SER A 62 2.77 -4.23 -18.57
CA SER A 62 1.33 -4.11 -18.30
C SER A 62 0.44 -4.68 -19.41
N CYS A 63 1.00 -5.30 -20.46
CA CYS A 63 0.23 -5.98 -21.51
C CYS A 63 -0.15 -7.42 -21.06
N ASP A 64 -1.41 -7.82 -21.25
CA ASP A 64 -1.97 -9.04 -20.67
C ASP A 64 -1.51 -10.38 -21.30
N ASP A 65 -0.94 -10.37 -22.53
CA ASP A 65 -0.65 -11.60 -23.31
C ASP A 65 0.83 -12.05 -23.32
N THR A 66 1.60 -11.81 -22.26
CA THR A 66 3.05 -12.11 -22.23
C THR A 66 3.36 -13.55 -21.82
N VAL A 67 4.41 -14.14 -22.40
CA VAL A 67 5.05 -15.36 -21.87
C VAL A 67 5.83 -15.00 -20.60
N GLU A 68 5.66 -15.77 -19.52
CA GLU A 68 6.28 -15.53 -18.20
C GLU A 68 7.81 -15.32 -18.29
N SER A 69 8.48 -16.04 -19.19
CA SER A 69 9.93 -15.92 -19.42
C SER A 69 10.35 -14.57 -19.99
N THR A 70 9.54 -13.92 -20.82
CA THR A 70 9.82 -12.56 -21.34
C THR A 70 9.56 -11.47 -20.30
N LYS A 71 8.59 -11.67 -19.39
CA LYS A 71 8.34 -10.76 -18.27
C LYS A 71 9.51 -10.73 -17.29
N GLU A 72 10.12 -11.87 -17.03
CA GLU A 72 11.26 -11.98 -16.11
C GLU A 72 12.49 -11.24 -16.63
N VAL A 73 12.84 -11.41 -17.91
CA VAL A 73 13.95 -10.68 -18.56
C VAL A 73 13.71 -9.16 -18.55
N LEU A 74 12.46 -8.74 -18.71
CA LEU A 74 12.09 -7.32 -18.70
C LEU A 74 12.19 -6.73 -17.29
N ARG A 75 11.74 -7.48 -16.27
CA ARG A 75 11.84 -7.11 -14.85
C ARG A 75 13.29 -6.95 -14.40
N GLU A 76 14.18 -7.86 -14.81
CA GLU A 76 15.61 -7.77 -14.50
C GLU A 76 16.24 -6.51 -15.10
N LYS A 77 15.93 -6.20 -16.37
CA LYS A 77 16.40 -4.97 -17.03
C LYS A 77 15.88 -3.70 -16.36
N ILE A 78 14.60 -3.66 -16.02
CA ILE A 78 13.99 -2.52 -15.31
C ILE A 78 14.69 -2.30 -13.97
N SER A 79 14.88 -3.36 -13.19
CA SER A 79 15.56 -3.30 -11.90
C SER A 79 16.98 -2.74 -12.03
N LYS A 80 17.74 -3.19 -13.03
CA LYS A 80 19.11 -2.71 -13.30
C LYS A 80 19.16 -1.22 -13.64
N TYR A 81 18.29 -0.75 -14.54
CA TYR A 81 18.26 0.66 -14.92
C TYR A 81 17.72 1.56 -13.80
N LEU A 82 16.75 1.09 -13.03
CA LEU A 82 16.19 1.80 -11.89
C LEU A 82 17.22 1.97 -10.77
N ALA A 83 17.96 0.91 -10.44
CA ALA A 83 19.06 0.99 -9.48
C ALA A 83 20.14 2.01 -9.91
N ARG A 84 20.50 2.05 -11.21
CA ARG A 84 21.47 3.01 -11.73
C ARG A 84 20.95 4.45 -11.67
N ALA A 85 19.68 4.67 -12.04
CA ALA A 85 19.05 5.99 -11.97
C ALA A 85 18.99 6.52 -10.54
N GLU A 86 18.71 5.67 -9.55
CA GLU A 86 18.66 6.07 -8.14
C GLU A 86 20.05 6.43 -7.59
N VAL A 87 21.09 5.70 -7.97
CA VAL A 87 22.49 6.04 -7.63
C VAL A 87 22.88 7.41 -8.19
N LEU A 88 22.57 7.67 -9.46
CA LEU A 88 22.86 8.97 -10.09
C LEU A 88 22.07 10.11 -9.42
N LYS A 89 20.81 9.86 -9.05
CA LYS A 89 19.96 10.82 -8.33
C LYS A 89 20.50 11.14 -6.94
N GLY A 90 21.00 10.14 -6.21
CA GLY A 90 21.67 10.33 -4.92
C GLY A 90 22.91 11.23 -4.99
N GLN A 91 23.64 11.21 -6.10
CA GLN A 91 24.82 12.04 -6.35
C GLN A 91 24.51 13.46 -6.85
N THR A 92 23.24 13.82 -7.05
CA THR A 92 22.80 15.14 -7.53
C THR A 92 22.10 15.99 -6.47
N LYS A 93 21.99 15.51 -5.23
CA LYS A 93 21.47 16.33 -4.13
C LYS A 93 22.48 17.45 -3.83
N PRO A 94 22.06 18.72 -3.71
CA PRO A 94 22.96 19.79 -3.30
C PRO A 94 23.50 19.46 -1.90
N GLU A 95 24.83 19.45 -1.77
CA GLU A 95 25.52 19.29 -0.50
C GLU A 95 25.12 20.46 0.42
N ILE A 96 24.42 20.15 1.51
CA ILE A 96 24.13 21.14 2.56
C ILE A 96 25.43 21.31 3.36
N LEU A 97 26.26 22.29 2.95
CA LEU A 97 27.59 22.51 3.53
C LEU A 97 27.57 22.87 5.02
N SER A 98 26.50 23.52 5.50
CA SER A 98 26.35 23.85 6.93
C SER A 98 24.95 24.35 7.25
N VAL A 99 24.39 23.94 8.40
CA VAL A 99 23.16 24.52 8.97
C VAL A 99 23.54 25.35 10.19
N GLN A 100 23.17 26.63 10.21
CA GLN A 100 23.33 27.52 11.35
C GLN A 100 21.95 27.85 11.91
N GLN A 101 21.72 27.55 13.20
CA GLN A 101 20.49 27.91 13.91
C GLN A 101 20.77 29.12 14.82
N ILE A 102 19.90 30.12 14.78
CA ILE A 102 19.97 31.32 15.63
C ILE A 102 18.70 31.34 16.49
N HIS A 103 18.87 31.38 17.81
CA HIS A 103 17.76 31.48 18.76
C HIS A 103 17.61 32.94 19.18
N ILE A 104 16.43 33.52 19.00
CA ILE A 104 16.10 34.91 19.34
C ILE A 104 14.87 34.87 20.24
N MET A 105 15.02 35.30 21.49
CA MET A 105 13.96 35.31 22.49
C MET A 105 13.09 36.56 22.38
N HIS A 106 11.93 36.53 23.05
CA HIS A 106 11.08 37.70 23.15
C HIS A 106 11.81 38.86 23.86
N ASN A 107 11.74 40.07 23.30
CA ASN A 107 12.47 41.27 23.73
C ASN A 107 13.99 41.27 23.53
N ASP A 108 14.56 40.28 22.85
CA ASP A 108 15.96 40.33 22.45
C ASP A 108 16.22 41.49 21.48
N THR A 109 17.30 42.23 21.72
CA THR A 109 17.74 43.35 20.88
C THR A 109 19.06 43.02 20.18
N GLY A 110 19.37 43.74 19.10
CA GLY A 110 20.61 43.54 18.34
C GLY A 110 20.57 42.43 17.29
N PHE A 111 19.39 41.91 16.94
CA PHE A 111 19.17 40.94 15.86
C PHE A 111 18.50 41.58 14.64
N GLY A 112 19.12 42.62 14.09
CA GLY A 112 18.66 43.24 12.84
C GLY A 112 18.93 42.37 11.60
N TYR A 113 18.28 42.71 10.48
CA TYR A 113 18.46 42.01 9.20
C TYR A 113 19.93 41.92 8.78
N GLU A 114 20.72 42.96 9.03
CA GLU A 114 22.15 42.95 8.73
C GLU A 114 22.87 41.84 9.50
N ARG A 115 22.73 41.76 10.82
CA ARG A 115 23.41 40.71 11.61
C ARG A 115 23.05 39.29 11.17
N ILE A 116 21.79 39.07 10.77
CA ILE A 116 21.28 37.74 10.41
C ILE A 116 21.67 37.38 8.96
N PHE A 117 21.49 38.30 8.02
CA PHE A 117 21.56 38.01 6.58
C PHE A 117 22.77 38.60 5.87
N ARG A 118 23.65 39.36 6.54
CA ARG A 118 24.85 39.96 5.89
C ARG A 118 25.71 38.94 5.16
N ARG A 119 25.90 37.76 5.76
CA ARG A 119 26.68 36.64 5.19
C ARG A 119 26.11 36.13 3.87
N CYS A 120 24.83 36.39 3.65
CA CYS A 120 24.09 35.95 2.49
C CYS A 120 24.01 37.00 1.38
N ALA A 121 24.47 38.22 1.63
CA ALA A 121 24.52 39.30 0.66
C ALA A 121 25.95 39.40 0.10
N ASP A 122 26.19 38.68 -0.99
CA ASP A 122 27.46 38.67 -1.71
C ASP A 122 27.29 39.13 -3.17
N ASN A 123 28.41 39.22 -3.89
CA ASN A 123 28.43 39.61 -5.30
C ASN A 123 27.93 38.50 -6.25
N VAL A 124 27.66 37.31 -5.76
CA VAL A 124 27.23 36.16 -6.58
C VAL A 124 25.70 36.08 -6.62
N LEU A 125 25.02 36.64 -5.62
CA LEU A 125 23.58 36.69 -5.52
C LEU A 125 22.94 37.52 -6.65
N THR A 126 22.01 36.91 -7.37
CA THR A 126 21.29 37.54 -8.48
C THR A 126 19.77 37.60 -8.27
N GLU A 127 19.23 36.69 -7.46
CA GLU A 127 17.80 36.59 -7.19
C GLU A 127 17.52 36.23 -5.72
N ILE A 128 16.52 36.90 -5.14
CA ILE A 128 16.00 36.60 -3.80
C ILE A 128 14.52 36.26 -3.90
N ASN A 129 14.14 35.16 -3.27
CA ASN A 129 12.75 34.70 -3.18
C ASN A 129 12.32 34.72 -1.71
N VAL A 130 11.38 35.60 -1.37
CA VAL A 130 10.84 35.79 -0.02
C VAL A 130 9.41 35.27 0.02
N ARG A 131 9.15 34.26 0.84
CA ARG A 131 7.81 33.78 1.16
C ARG A 131 7.51 34.20 2.59
N ASP A 132 6.64 35.18 2.76
CA ASP A 132 6.14 35.58 4.07
C ASP A 132 4.68 36.02 3.93
N ALA A 133 3.79 35.16 4.43
CA ALA A 133 2.34 35.35 4.36
C ALA A 133 1.88 36.67 5.02
N TYR A 134 2.70 37.22 5.93
CA TYR A 134 2.27 38.27 6.83
C TYR A 134 2.90 39.62 6.53
N ILE A 135 3.27 39.97 5.29
CA ILE A 135 3.72 41.33 4.93
C ILE A 135 2.49 42.16 4.51
N MET A 136 1.58 42.39 5.47
CA MET A 136 0.24 42.95 5.21
C MET A 136 0.00 44.31 5.87
N GLN A 137 0.82 44.69 6.85
CA GLN A 137 0.70 45.93 7.62
C GLN A 137 1.83 46.90 7.29
N PRO A 138 1.64 48.22 7.43
CA PRO A 138 2.67 49.22 7.09
C PRO A 138 4.03 48.99 7.74
N TYR A 139 4.06 48.59 9.02
CA TYR A 139 5.32 48.31 9.72
C TYR A 139 6.03 47.04 9.20
N GLN A 140 5.28 46.06 8.67
CA GLN A 140 5.82 44.84 8.08
C GLN A 140 6.44 45.14 6.71
N VAL A 141 5.78 45.99 5.92
CA VAL A 141 6.34 46.52 4.67
C VAL A 141 7.61 47.31 4.95
N LEU A 142 7.64 48.14 6.00
CA LEU A 142 8.85 48.87 6.40
C LEU A 142 10.01 47.93 6.78
N ASN A 143 9.72 46.83 7.47
CA ASN A 143 10.72 45.81 7.75
C ASN A 143 11.23 45.14 6.46
N PHE A 144 10.34 44.88 5.51
CA PHE A 144 10.72 44.38 4.19
C PHE A 144 11.58 45.39 3.39
N VAL A 145 11.32 46.70 3.53
CA VAL A 145 12.18 47.75 2.96
C VAL A 145 13.59 47.64 3.55
N ARG A 146 13.73 47.56 4.87
CA ARG A 146 15.05 47.40 5.55
C ARG A 146 15.78 46.14 5.10
N PHE A 147 15.03 45.06 4.89
CA PHE A 147 15.57 43.84 4.31
C PHE A 147 16.09 44.09 2.89
N CYS A 148 15.32 44.73 2.02
CA CYS A 148 15.76 45.06 0.66
C CYS A 148 16.98 45.99 0.65
N GLU A 149 17.03 47.00 1.53
CA GLU A 149 18.15 47.93 1.66
C GLU A 149 19.49 47.20 1.92
N LEU A 150 19.48 46.20 2.80
CA LEU A 150 20.65 45.37 3.08
C LEU A 150 21.22 44.75 1.78
N PHE A 151 20.36 44.14 0.97
CA PHE A 151 20.80 43.48 -0.25
C PHE A 151 21.13 44.46 -1.37
N VAL A 152 20.44 45.59 -1.46
CA VAL A 152 20.81 46.66 -2.38
C VAL A 152 22.22 47.20 -2.08
N LEU A 153 22.59 47.32 -0.80
CA LEU A 153 23.90 47.82 -0.38
C LEU A 153 25.03 46.81 -0.59
N HIS A 154 24.72 45.52 -0.64
CA HIS A 154 25.73 44.47 -0.47
C HIS A 154 25.72 43.36 -1.52
N ALA A 155 24.68 43.27 -2.34
CA ALA A 155 24.57 42.36 -3.47
C ALA A 155 24.51 43.15 -4.79
N PRO A 156 25.66 43.58 -5.34
CA PRO A 156 25.71 44.47 -6.52
C PRO A 156 25.13 43.85 -7.80
N ASN A 157 25.01 42.52 -7.86
CA ASN A 157 24.49 41.79 -9.01
C ASN A 157 23.04 41.33 -8.85
N LEU A 158 22.36 41.73 -7.76
CA LEU A 158 20.95 41.44 -7.55
C LEU A 158 20.12 42.11 -8.64
N ARG A 159 19.26 41.34 -9.31
CA ARG A 159 18.37 41.84 -10.36
C ARG A 159 16.90 41.62 -10.05
N THR A 160 16.58 40.61 -9.25
CA THR A 160 15.19 40.22 -9.02
C THR A 160 14.95 39.90 -7.55
N ILE A 161 13.89 40.48 -6.99
CA ILE A 161 13.33 40.11 -5.70
C ILE A 161 11.90 39.66 -5.97
N ARG A 162 11.56 38.43 -5.55
CA ARG A 162 10.18 37.93 -5.60
C ARG A 162 9.63 37.83 -4.19
N LEU A 163 8.47 38.42 -3.95
CA LEU A 163 7.73 38.36 -2.70
C LEU A 163 6.43 37.60 -2.90
N TRP A 164 6.23 36.52 -2.14
CA TRP A 164 4.91 35.91 -1.95
C TRP A 164 4.36 36.36 -0.61
N THR A 165 3.15 36.91 -0.60
CA THR A 165 2.48 37.37 0.62
C THR A 165 0.96 37.34 0.48
N HIS A 166 0.21 37.48 1.56
CA HIS A 166 -1.25 37.60 1.48
C HIS A 166 -1.65 39.00 0.98
N TYR A 167 -2.76 39.08 0.25
CA TYR A 167 -3.25 40.36 -0.24
C TYR A 167 -3.77 41.27 0.90
N ASN A 168 -3.36 42.53 0.90
CA ASN A 168 -3.91 43.55 1.79
C ASN A 168 -3.86 44.94 1.14
N ALA A 169 -5.01 45.61 1.05
CA ALA A 169 -5.14 46.94 0.46
C ALA A 169 -4.26 48.01 1.11
N LYS A 170 -3.96 47.89 2.42
CA LYS A 170 -3.08 48.83 3.14
C LYS A 170 -1.60 48.66 2.78
N ALA A 171 -1.17 47.44 2.44
CA ALA A 171 0.22 47.14 2.08
C ALA A 171 0.48 47.35 0.58
N GLU A 172 -0.51 47.11 -0.28
CA GLU A 172 -0.39 47.19 -1.73
C GLU A 172 0.23 48.52 -2.22
N GLY A 173 -0.28 49.65 -1.73
CA GLY A 173 0.25 50.98 -2.09
C GLY A 173 1.71 51.17 -1.71
N LEU A 174 2.12 50.67 -0.54
CA LEU A 174 3.51 50.77 -0.06
C LEU A 174 4.45 49.83 -0.83
N LEU A 175 3.99 48.61 -1.15
CA LEU A 175 4.73 47.65 -1.96
C LEU A 175 4.93 48.16 -3.40
N GLN A 176 3.93 48.85 -3.96
CA GLN A 176 4.05 49.46 -5.28
C GLN A 176 5.05 50.63 -5.29
N GLN A 177 5.11 51.44 -4.22
CA GLN A 177 6.14 52.47 -4.06
C GLN A 177 7.55 51.87 -3.93
N LEU A 178 7.68 50.77 -3.17
CA LEU A 178 8.93 50.02 -3.06
C LEU A 178 9.36 49.44 -4.41
N LYS A 179 8.41 48.88 -5.18
CA LYS A 179 8.65 48.37 -6.53
C LYS A 179 9.23 49.45 -7.45
N GLY A 180 8.66 50.65 -7.43
CA GLY A 180 9.21 51.79 -8.19
C GLY A 180 10.61 52.21 -7.71
N SER A 181 10.83 52.25 -6.40
CA SER A 181 12.13 52.61 -5.81
C SER A 181 13.25 51.62 -6.16
N LEU A 182 12.94 50.33 -6.20
CA LEU A 182 13.87 49.27 -6.60
C LEU A 182 14.15 49.28 -8.11
N ALA A 183 13.13 49.57 -8.93
CA ALA A 183 13.28 49.67 -10.38
C ALA A 183 14.27 50.78 -10.77
N CYS A 184 14.30 51.92 -10.05
CA CYS A 184 15.30 52.98 -10.24
C CYS A 184 16.75 52.51 -9.99
N ARG A 185 16.94 51.36 -9.35
CA ARG A 185 18.23 50.72 -9.07
C ARG A 185 18.45 49.44 -9.90
N ASN A 186 17.68 49.24 -10.98
CA ASN A 186 17.71 48.06 -11.85
C ASN A 186 17.40 46.73 -11.13
N ILE A 187 16.58 46.79 -10.06
CA ILE A 187 16.07 45.60 -9.37
C ILE A 187 14.57 45.50 -9.60
N GLU A 188 14.14 44.39 -10.17
CA GLU A 188 12.73 44.07 -10.36
C GLU A 188 12.14 43.45 -9.08
N LEU A 189 11.10 44.08 -8.53
CA LEU A 189 10.29 43.49 -7.47
C LEU A 189 9.01 42.89 -8.06
N ASP A 190 8.90 41.57 -7.98
CA ASP A 190 7.69 40.82 -8.32
C ASP A 190 6.93 40.47 -7.04
N VAL A 191 5.65 40.82 -6.98
CA VAL A 191 4.80 40.58 -5.80
C VAL A 191 3.67 39.65 -6.23
N CYS A 192 3.69 38.45 -5.68
CA CYS A 192 2.69 37.42 -5.90
C CYS A 192 1.80 37.29 -4.66
N TYR A 193 0.49 37.24 -4.86
CA TYR A 193 -0.47 37.02 -3.79
C TYR A 193 -0.94 35.56 -3.78
N ASP A 194 -0.84 34.91 -2.63
CA ASP A 194 -1.22 33.52 -2.40
C ASP A 194 -1.72 33.41 -0.94
N GLU A 195 -2.93 32.87 -0.72
CA GLU A 195 -3.59 32.80 0.59
C GLU A 195 -3.38 31.44 1.30
N ASP A 196 -2.78 30.46 0.61
CA ASP A 196 -2.73 29.06 1.05
C ASP A 196 -1.42 28.67 1.76
N PHE A 197 -0.57 29.64 2.14
CA PHE A 197 0.71 29.37 2.80
C PHE A 197 0.92 30.24 4.05
N HIS A 198 1.60 29.69 5.06
CA HIS A 198 1.83 30.37 6.34
C HIS A 198 3.29 30.38 6.80
N ASP A 199 4.14 29.59 6.15
CA ASP A 199 5.55 29.50 6.49
C ASP A 199 6.32 30.74 6.02
N ARG A 200 7.35 31.12 6.79
CA ARG A 200 8.29 32.19 6.43
C ARG A 200 9.60 31.58 5.94
N GLU A 201 9.96 31.85 4.69
CA GLU A 201 11.16 31.31 4.07
C GLU A 201 11.81 32.36 3.16
N ILE A 202 13.14 32.43 3.19
CA ILE A 202 13.92 33.22 2.23
C ILE A 202 14.86 32.26 1.51
N ARG A 203 14.76 32.21 0.18
CA ARG A 203 15.65 31.44 -0.70
C ARG A 203 16.47 32.40 -1.55
N GLN A 204 17.75 32.10 -1.68
CA GLN A 204 18.69 32.85 -2.50
C GLN A 204 19.12 31.98 -3.67
N ALA A 205 19.15 32.58 -4.86
CA ALA A 205 19.60 31.91 -6.06
C ALA A 205 20.75 32.69 -6.69
N VAL A 206 21.80 31.95 -7.03
CA VAL A 206 22.85 32.38 -7.96
C VAL A 206 22.39 31.95 -9.35
N CYS A 207 22.28 32.90 -10.27
CA CYS A 207 21.92 32.62 -11.66
C CYS A 207 23.06 31.84 -12.32
N CYS A 208 23.02 30.52 -12.22
CA CYS A 208 23.45 29.66 -13.30
C CYS A 208 22.34 29.76 -14.35
N MET A 209 22.66 30.15 -15.59
CA MET A 209 21.69 30.22 -16.69
C MET A 209 20.80 28.98 -16.70
N MET A 210 19.59 29.11 -16.17
CA MET A 210 18.58 28.08 -16.19
C MET A 210 17.29 28.78 -16.57
N LEU A 211 16.87 28.44 -17.78
CA LEU A 211 15.58 28.75 -18.36
C LEU A 211 14.48 28.63 -17.29
N SER A 212 13.57 29.59 -17.29
CA SER A 212 12.38 29.58 -16.44
C SER A 212 11.48 28.41 -16.83
N GLU A 213 11.78 27.22 -16.34
CA GLU A 213 10.80 26.15 -16.29
C GLU A 213 10.03 26.30 -14.99
N LYS A 214 8.79 26.79 -15.09
CA LYS A 214 7.78 26.49 -14.08
C LYS A 214 7.86 24.98 -13.85
N LYS A 215 8.37 24.52 -12.70
CA LYS A 215 8.38 23.10 -12.34
C LYS A 215 6.94 22.64 -12.24
N GLN A 216 6.40 22.23 -13.38
CA GLN A 216 5.13 21.57 -13.48
C GLN A 216 5.29 20.30 -12.65
N LYS A 217 4.48 20.15 -11.58
CA LYS A 217 4.43 18.88 -10.84
C LYS A 217 4.31 17.78 -11.89
N SER A 218 5.23 16.81 -11.85
CA SER A 218 5.22 15.74 -12.85
C SER A 218 3.84 15.08 -12.85
N ALA A 219 3.39 14.59 -14.01
CA ALA A 219 2.10 13.91 -14.10
C ALA A 219 1.95 12.80 -13.05
N ALA A 220 3.06 12.14 -12.68
CA ALA A 220 3.10 11.16 -11.60
C ALA A 220 2.80 11.76 -10.21
N VAL A 221 3.33 12.94 -9.88
CA VAL A 221 3.04 13.62 -8.60
C VAL A 221 1.59 14.08 -8.56
N CYS A 222 1.06 14.63 -9.66
CA CYS A 222 -0.36 15.00 -9.73
C CYS A 222 -1.29 13.77 -9.60
N ALA A 223 -0.93 12.64 -10.22
CA ALA A 223 -1.68 11.39 -10.08
C ALA A 223 -1.62 10.85 -8.66
N LEU A 224 -0.47 10.95 -7.99
CA LEU A 224 -0.31 10.57 -6.58
C LEU A 224 -1.15 11.46 -5.66
N ASP A 225 -1.15 12.77 -5.88
CA ASP A 225 -1.98 13.70 -5.11
C ASP A 225 -3.48 13.37 -5.27
N ALA A 226 -3.92 13.09 -6.50
CA ALA A 226 -5.30 12.67 -6.78
C ALA A 226 -5.64 11.33 -6.10
N TYR A 227 -4.73 10.36 -6.13
CA TYR A 227 -4.87 9.09 -5.41
C TYR A 227 -4.99 9.32 -3.91
N LYS A 228 -4.11 10.16 -3.32
CA LYS A 228 -4.12 10.51 -1.91
C LYS A 228 -5.49 11.08 -1.55
N THR A 229 -5.94 12.13 -2.24
CA THR A 229 -7.24 12.78 -1.98
C THR A 229 -8.42 11.81 -2.06
N ASN A 230 -8.43 10.91 -3.06
CA ASN A 230 -9.47 9.90 -3.19
C ASN A 230 -9.45 8.90 -2.02
N LEU A 231 -8.25 8.44 -1.63
CA LEU A 231 -8.07 7.55 -0.49
C LEU A 231 -8.52 8.22 0.82
N MET A 232 -8.21 9.49 1.05
CA MET A 232 -8.67 10.21 2.25
C MET A 232 -10.19 10.21 2.35
N LYS A 233 -10.89 10.54 1.24
CA LYS A 233 -12.36 10.56 1.20
C LYS A 233 -12.96 9.18 1.45
N GLN A 234 -12.40 8.14 0.84
CA GLN A 234 -12.87 6.76 1.03
C GLN A 234 -12.64 6.27 2.45
N ALA A 235 -11.46 6.50 3.02
CA ALA A 235 -11.12 6.05 4.36
C ALA A 235 -11.99 6.72 5.43
N GLU A 236 -12.24 8.02 5.30
CA GLU A 236 -13.15 8.73 6.20
C GLU A 236 -14.57 8.17 6.13
N LYS A 237 -15.09 7.92 4.91
CA LYS A 237 -16.38 7.24 4.73
C LYS A 237 -16.38 5.84 5.36
N ILE A 238 -15.30 5.09 5.20
CA ILE A 238 -15.16 3.75 5.78
C ILE A 238 -15.33 3.81 7.30
N VAL A 239 -14.63 4.73 7.97
CA VAL A 239 -14.72 4.86 9.43
C VAL A 239 -16.12 5.32 9.85
N LEU A 240 -16.64 6.40 9.26
CA LEU A 240 -17.86 7.06 9.74
C LEU A 240 -19.15 6.33 9.36
N GLU A 241 -19.16 5.65 8.21
CA GLU A 241 -20.38 5.03 7.67
C GLU A 241 -20.27 3.50 7.60
N GLU A 242 -19.16 2.96 7.09
CA GLU A 242 -19.08 1.53 6.79
C GLU A 242 -18.77 0.68 8.01
N PHE A 243 -17.89 1.13 8.93
CA PHE A 243 -17.60 0.38 10.16
C PHE A 243 -18.85 0.14 11.00
N PRO A 244 -19.71 1.14 11.31
CA PRO A 244 -20.97 0.90 12.00
C PRO A 244 -21.89 -0.10 11.27
N LYS A 245 -22.01 0.00 9.94
CA LYS A 245 -22.81 -0.95 9.15
C LYS A 245 -22.24 -2.37 9.25
N LYS A 246 -20.91 -2.51 9.16
CA LYS A 246 -20.22 -3.79 9.31
C LYS A 246 -20.44 -4.39 10.69
N VAL A 247 -20.33 -3.60 11.75
CA VAL A 247 -20.64 -4.06 13.13
C VAL A 247 -22.03 -4.69 13.18
N LEU A 248 -23.04 -4.02 12.63
CA LEU A 248 -24.41 -4.54 12.59
C LEU A 248 -24.54 -5.78 11.70
N GLU A 249 -23.86 -5.81 10.55
CA GLU A 249 -23.82 -6.98 9.66
C GLU A 249 -23.26 -8.21 10.36
N PHE A 250 -22.09 -8.10 11.01
CA PHE A 250 -21.50 -9.20 11.77
C PHE A 250 -22.37 -9.60 12.97
N ASN A 251 -23.00 -8.63 13.64
CA ASN A 251 -23.90 -8.92 14.76
C ASN A 251 -25.13 -9.72 14.29
N ASN A 252 -25.77 -9.29 13.21
CA ASN A 252 -26.93 -9.97 12.63
C ASN A 252 -26.58 -11.39 12.16
N LEU A 253 -25.37 -11.60 11.62
CA LEU A 253 -24.90 -12.96 11.29
C LEU A 253 -24.78 -13.83 12.53
N LEU A 254 -24.21 -13.29 13.62
CA LEU A 254 -23.99 -14.03 14.87
C LEU A 254 -25.27 -14.36 15.64
N GLU A 255 -26.27 -13.47 15.58
CA GLU A 255 -27.62 -13.65 16.12
C GLU A 255 -28.51 -14.51 15.21
N GLY A 256 -28.19 -14.55 13.91
CA GLY A 256 -28.90 -15.35 12.94
C GLY A 256 -28.76 -16.86 13.22
N GLU A 257 -29.81 -17.60 12.83
CA GLU A 257 -29.84 -19.06 12.97
C GLU A 257 -28.63 -19.71 12.32
N GLN A 258 -28.17 -19.21 11.16
CA GLN A 258 -27.06 -19.78 10.39
C GLN A 258 -25.78 -19.94 11.23
N PHE A 259 -25.44 -18.99 12.10
CA PHE A 259 -24.24 -19.12 12.91
C PHE A 259 -24.55 -19.58 14.32
N SER A 260 -25.81 -19.68 14.76
CA SER A 260 -26.21 -19.98 16.15
C SER A 260 -25.43 -21.15 16.77
N TYR A 261 -24.98 -20.96 18.01
CA TYR A 261 -24.25 -21.99 18.77
C TYR A 261 -25.08 -23.26 18.98
N GLU A 262 -26.40 -23.14 19.03
CA GLU A 262 -27.34 -24.26 19.18
C GLU A 262 -27.26 -25.26 18.03
N ARG A 263 -26.75 -24.84 16.87
CA ARG A 263 -26.55 -25.71 15.70
C ARG A 263 -25.31 -26.60 15.81
N LEU A 264 -24.47 -26.43 16.84
CA LEU A 264 -23.24 -27.20 16.98
C LEU A 264 -23.46 -28.72 16.81
N PRO A 265 -24.47 -29.36 17.44
CA PRO A 265 -24.75 -30.78 17.25
C PRO A 265 -25.07 -31.16 15.80
N GLU A 266 -25.72 -30.26 15.04
CA GLU A 266 -26.07 -30.48 13.63
C GLU A 266 -24.85 -30.35 12.71
N LEU A 267 -23.85 -29.56 13.10
CA LEU A 267 -22.68 -29.25 12.28
C LEU A 267 -21.60 -30.31 12.34
N LEU A 268 -21.64 -31.18 13.35
CA LEU A 268 -20.75 -32.33 13.44
C LEU A 268 -21.08 -33.34 12.34
N PRO A 269 -20.06 -33.92 11.67
CA PRO A 269 -20.31 -34.90 10.62
C PRO A 269 -20.93 -36.16 11.22
N ASN A 270 -21.66 -36.91 10.40
CA ASN A 270 -22.08 -38.25 10.78
C ASN A 270 -20.83 -39.11 11.01
N ILE A 271 -20.82 -39.92 12.07
CA ILE A 271 -19.64 -40.68 12.53
C ILE A 271 -19.10 -41.62 11.44
N ASP A 272 -19.99 -42.07 10.54
CA ASP A 272 -19.62 -42.88 9.39
C ASP A 272 -18.96 -42.04 8.28
N LEU A 273 -17.62 -41.96 8.33
CA LEU A 273 -16.78 -41.32 7.32
C LEU A 273 -16.69 -42.12 6.00
N GLY A 274 -17.39 -43.25 5.86
CA GLY A 274 -17.23 -44.17 4.73
C GLY A 274 -15.86 -44.86 4.71
N ILE A 275 -15.19 -44.88 5.87
CA ILE A 275 -13.90 -45.55 6.09
C ILE A 275 -14.16 -46.72 7.03
N PRO A 276 -13.83 -47.96 6.65
CA PRO A 276 -14.09 -49.16 7.46
C PRO A 276 -13.42 -49.10 8.82
N TYR A 277 -14.13 -49.61 9.83
CA TYR A 277 -13.57 -49.87 11.16
C TYR A 277 -12.61 -51.06 11.14
N ALA A 278 -11.75 -51.15 12.14
CA ALA A 278 -10.80 -52.26 12.23
C ALA A 278 -11.51 -53.61 12.33
N GLU A 279 -12.63 -53.73 13.06
CA GLU A 279 -13.37 -55.00 13.11
C GLU A 279 -13.91 -55.40 11.74
N GLN A 280 -14.43 -54.43 10.97
CA GLN A 280 -14.93 -54.67 9.61
C GLN A 280 -13.81 -55.18 8.69
N LEU A 281 -12.60 -54.64 8.81
CA LEU A 281 -11.44 -55.13 8.03
C LEU A 281 -11.01 -56.54 8.43
N ILE A 282 -11.12 -56.89 9.71
CA ILE A 282 -10.84 -58.23 10.23
C ILE A 282 -11.90 -59.21 9.72
N GLU A 283 -13.18 -58.83 9.73
CA GLU A 283 -14.26 -59.62 9.14
C GLU A 283 -14.04 -59.85 7.64
N TYR A 284 -13.76 -58.81 6.84
CA TYR A 284 -13.45 -58.98 5.41
C TYR A 284 -12.20 -59.85 5.14
N ALA A 285 -11.19 -59.80 6.01
CA ALA A 285 -9.99 -60.63 5.89
C ALA A 285 -10.27 -62.10 6.27
N ASN A 286 -11.07 -62.32 7.31
CA ASN A 286 -11.48 -63.64 7.76
C ASN A 286 -12.44 -64.28 6.75
N ASP A 287 -13.36 -63.52 6.15
CA ASP A 287 -14.30 -64.00 5.14
C ASP A 287 -13.57 -64.43 3.85
N ARG A 288 -12.48 -63.72 3.47
CA ARG A 288 -11.57 -64.15 2.40
C ARG A 288 -10.77 -65.41 2.72
N ASN A 289 -10.33 -65.58 3.97
CA ASN A 289 -9.63 -66.79 4.39
C ASN A 289 -10.60 -67.99 4.57
N SER A 290 -11.89 -67.72 4.75
CA SER A 290 -12.95 -68.74 4.86
C SER A 290 -13.43 -69.26 3.50
N THR A 291 -13.25 -68.48 2.43
CA THR A 291 -13.75 -68.78 1.07
C THR A 291 -12.71 -69.40 0.12
N GLU A 292 -11.53 -69.82 0.61
CA GLU A 292 -10.57 -70.57 -0.21
C GLU A 292 -10.86 -72.08 -0.31
N HIS A 293 -11.97 -72.57 0.28
CA HIS A 293 -12.51 -73.89 -0.03
C HIS A 293 -13.98 -73.80 -0.48
N GLU A 294 -14.17 -74.13 -1.77
CA GLU A 294 -15.40 -74.53 -2.47
C GLU A 294 -16.02 -73.55 -3.49
N ASN A 295 -15.68 -73.85 -4.76
CA ASN A 295 -16.49 -73.84 -5.98
C ASN A 295 -17.04 -72.53 -6.59
N ASP A 296 -16.40 -72.12 -7.69
CA ASP A 296 -16.97 -71.84 -9.02
C ASP A 296 -18.37 -71.19 -9.13
N ASP A 297 -18.42 -69.89 -9.40
CA ASP A 297 -18.98 -69.30 -10.65
C ASP A 297 -19.09 -67.76 -10.54
N GLY A 298 -18.65 -67.02 -11.58
CA GLY A 298 -19.12 -65.66 -11.88
C GLY A 298 -18.36 -64.42 -11.35
N VAL A 299 -17.23 -64.06 -12.00
CA VAL A 299 -16.86 -62.69 -12.48
C VAL A 299 -17.09 -61.49 -11.51
N LEU A 300 -16.07 -60.84 -10.91
CA LEU A 300 -15.08 -59.93 -11.53
C LEU A 300 -13.79 -59.83 -10.69
N LYS A 301 -12.72 -60.53 -11.08
CA LYS A 301 -11.34 -60.21 -10.66
C LYS A 301 -10.63 -59.48 -11.80
N LYS A 302 -10.57 -58.14 -11.77
CA LYS A 302 -9.55 -57.41 -12.53
C LYS A 302 -8.27 -57.30 -11.68
N LYS A 303 -7.65 -58.44 -11.40
CA LYS A 303 -6.29 -58.50 -10.86
C LYS A 303 -5.35 -58.30 -12.05
N ARG A 304 -4.66 -57.16 -12.11
CA ARG A 304 -3.59 -56.94 -13.10
C ARG A 304 -2.53 -58.02 -12.85
N ARG A 305 -2.36 -58.93 -13.80
CA ARG A 305 -1.29 -59.95 -13.79
C ARG A 305 0.03 -59.18 -13.89
N ILE A 306 0.84 -59.22 -12.82
CA ILE A 306 2.22 -58.76 -12.86
C ILE A 306 3.05 -60.03 -12.94
N ASP A 307 3.75 -60.21 -14.06
CA ASP A 307 4.64 -61.33 -14.27
C ASP A 307 5.79 -61.30 -13.25
N HIS A 308 6.07 -62.47 -12.67
CA HIS A 308 7.14 -62.68 -11.72
C HIS A 308 8.50 -62.50 -12.41
N ALA A 309 9.10 -61.33 -12.24
CA ALA A 309 10.55 -61.16 -12.33
C ALA A 309 10.99 -60.02 -11.38
N ASN A 310 11.57 -60.42 -10.24
CA ASN A 310 12.44 -59.61 -9.37
C ASN A 310 11.98 -58.18 -9.03
N ILE A 311 10.95 -58.03 -8.20
CA ILE A 311 10.72 -56.79 -7.46
C ILE A 311 10.88 -57.12 -5.97
N GLN A 312 11.90 -56.54 -5.34
CA GLN A 312 12.08 -56.51 -3.89
C GLN A 312 10.76 -56.11 -3.22
N PRO A 313 10.38 -56.69 -2.07
CA PRO A 313 9.14 -56.34 -1.40
C PRO A 313 9.15 -54.84 -1.10
N LEU A 314 8.37 -54.08 -1.86
CA LEU A 314 8.24 -52.64 -1.69
C LEU A 314 7.53 -52.44 -0.34
N HIS A 315 8.31 -52.13 0.69
CA HIS A 315 7.85 -51.95 2.07
C HIS A 315 7.11 -50.61 2.21
N GLY A 316 6.00 -50.46 1.49
CA GLY A 316 5.06 -49.35 1.64
C GLY A 316 3.93 -49.75 2.59
N THR A 317 3.57 -48.87 3.52
CA THR A 317 2.39 -49.06 4.38
C THR A 317 1.14 -49.23 3.50
N SER A 318 0.46 -50.38 3.60
CA SER A 318 -0.83 -50.62 2.93
C SER A 318 -1.82 -49.53 3.34
N VAL A 319 -2.33 -48.77 2.36
CA VAL A 319 -3.41 -47.82 2.59
C VAL A 319 -4.71 -48.55 2.24
N TYR A 320 -5.61 -48.71 3.21
CA TYR A 320 -6.90 -49.32 2.96
C TYR A 320 -7.70 -48.41 2.00
N GLY A 321 -8.16 -48.98 0.89
CA GLY A 321 -8.98 -48.26 -0.07
C GLY A 321 -10.26 -47.77 0.60
N PHE A 322 -10.66 -46.54 0.29
CA PHE A 322 -11.95 -46.01 0.71
C PHE A 322 -13.07 -46.91 0.14
N ILE A 323 -13.68 -47.74 0.99
CA ILE A 323 -14.62 -48.79 0.55
C ILE A 323 -15.80 -48.20 -0.24
N ASN A 324 -16.19 -46.95 0.06
CA ASN A 324 -17.29 -46.25 -0.58
C ASN A 324 -16.85 -45.09 -1.51
N GLY A 325 -15.59 -45.04 -1.95
CA GLY A 325 -15.11 -44.02 -2.90
C GLY A 325 -14.52 -42.76 -2.23
N THR A 326 -15.18 -41.60 -2.31
CA THR A 326 -14.60 -40.32 -1.86
C THR A 326 -15.07 -39.93 -0.45
N VAL A 327 -14.14 -39.59 0.46
CA VAL A 327 -14.49 -38.97 1.75
C VAL A 327 -14.82 -37.50 1.54
N LYS A 328 -16.08 -37.12 1.79
CA LYS A 328 -16.54 -35.74 1.61
C LYS A 328 -16.00 -34.78 2.67
N CYS A 329 -15.90 -33.49 2.30
CA CYS A 329 -15.71 -32.43 3.27
C CYS A 329 -16.99 -32.23 4.10
N ASN A 330 -16.87 -31.53 5.23
CA ASN A 330 -18.05 -31.10 5.98
C ASN A 330 -18.70 -29.93 5.23
N GLU A 331 -19.72 -30.23 4.43
CA GLU A 331 -20.40 -29.27 3.56
C GLU A 331 -21.02 -28.11 4.36
N LYS A 332 -21.49 -28.38 5.59
CA LYS A 332 -22.06 -27.35 6.47
C LYS A 332 -20.99 -26.34 6.88
N LEU A 333 -19.82 -26.80 7.34
CA LEU A 333 -18.69 -25.91 7.67
C LEU A 333 -18.10 -25.21 6.45
N ALA A 334 -18.09 -25.89 5.30
CA ALA A 334 -17.68 -25.27 4.04
C ALA A 334 -18.59 -24.08 3.69
N SER A 335 -19.91 -24.25 3.78
CA SER A 335 -20.86 -23.17 3.50
C SER A 335 -20.68 -21.96 4.44
N LEU A 336 -20.42 -22.18 5.73
CA LEU A 336 -20.13 -21.09 6.67
C LEU A 336 -18.82 -20.38 6.29
N THR A 337 -17.79 -21.15 5.93
CA THR A 337 -16.51 -20.61 5.49
C THR A 337 -16.65 -19.76 4.22
N ASP A 338 -17.49 -20.18 3.28
CA ASP A 338 -17.74 -19.47 2.01
C ASP A 338 -18.45 -18.12 2.23
N VAL A 339 -19.28 -18.01 3.27
CA VAL A 339 -19.88 -16.74 3.70
C VAL A 339 -18.88 -15.87 4.46
N THR A 340 -18.12 -16.44 5.39
CA THR A 340 -17.19 -15.67 6.23
C THR A 340 -15.98 -15.14 5.44
N ARG A 341 -15.45 -15.90 4.48
CA ARG A 341 -14.18 -15.57 3.80
C ARG A 341 -14.20 -14.26 3.02
N PRO A 342 -15.22 -13.95 2.19
CA PRO A 342 -15.34 -12.66 1.54
C PRO A 342 -15.37 -11.50 2.54
N LEU A 343 -16.14 -11.63 3.62
CA LEU A 343 -16.27 -10.58 4.64
C LEU A 343 -14.91 -10.23 5.26
N LEU A 344 -14.08 -11.24 5.56
CA LEU A 344 -12.73 -11.02 6.08
C LEU A 344 -11.79 -10.36 5.06
N ARG A 345 -11.85 -10.73 3.78
CA ARG A 345 -11.03 -10.09 2.74
C ARG A 345 -11.38 -8.62 2.60
N ASP A 346 -12.67 -8.30 2.51
CA ASP A 346 -13.14 -6.93 2.39
C ASP A 346 -12.75 -6.11 3.64
N SER A 347 -12.76 -6.76 4.80
CA SER A 347 -12.34 -6.15 6.06
C SER A 347 -10.87 -5.76 6.07
N VAL A 348 -9.98 -6.65 5.60
CA VAL A 348 -8.53 -6.35 5.48
C VAL A 348 -8.31 -5.16 4.54
N GLU A 349 -9.00 -5.10 3.41
CA GLU A 349 -8.89 -3.97 2.48
C GLU A 349 -9.37 -2.66 3.11
N ALA A 350 -10.48 -2.68 3.85
CA ALA A 350 -11.03 -1.51 4.53
C ALA A 350 -10.05 -0.99 5.60
N VAL A 351 -9.55 -1.87 6.47
CA VAL A 351 -8.59 -1.51 7.52
C VAL A 351 -7.28 -0.97 6.93
N ASN A 352 -6.78 -1.56 5.84
CA ASN A 352 -5.59 -1.07 5.15
C ASN A 352 -5.79 0.35 4.56
N LYS A 353 -6.98 0.69 4.03
CA LYS A 353 -7.28 2.06 3.59
C LYS A 353 -7.25 3.05 4.75
N VAL A 354 -7.82 2.69 5.90
CA VAL A 354 -7.78 3.51 7.13
C VAL A 354 -6.35 3.69 7.64
N LYS A 355 -5.54 2.63 7.63
CA LYS A 355 -4.11 2.69 7.96
C LYS A 355 -3.38 3.71 7.09
N MET A 356 -3.57 3.62 5.76
CA MET A 356 -2.94 4.54 4.81
C MET A 356 -3.41 5.98 5.00
N TRP A 357 -4.67 6.18 5.37
CA TRP A 357 -5.22 7.49 5.68
C TRP A 357 -4.54 8.14 6.88
N ILE A 358 -4.41 7.42 8.00
CA ILE A 358 -3.71 7.93 9.18
C ILE A 358 -2.24 8.19 8.86
N LEU A 359 -1.55 7.28 8.15
CA LEU A 359 -0.15 7.47 7.71
C LEU A 359 0.04 8.75 6.88
N PHE A 360 -0.92 9.07 6.02
CA PHE A 360 -0.89 10.28 5.18
C PHE A 360 -1.19 11.58 5.92
N LEU A 361 -1.76 11.49 7.12
CA LEU A 361 -2.05 12.61 8.02
C LEU A 361 -0.89 12.89 9.00
N ILE A 362 0.08 11.98 9.15
CA ILE A 362 1.25 12.22 9.99
C ILE A 362 2.06 13.38 9.39
N PRO A 363 2.29 14.47 10.15
CA PRO A 363 2.99 15.65 9.67
C PRO A 363 4.51 15.41 9.65
N ARG A 364 5.25 16.38 9.13
CA ARG A 364 6.72 16.38 9.16
C ARG A 364 7.21 16.29 10.61
N ILE A 365 8.27 15.52 10.87
CA ILE A 365 8.89 15.42 12.20
C ILE A 365 9.46 16.79 12.62
N GLU A 366 9.07 17.26 13.80
CA GLU A 366 9.51 18.53 14.42
C GLU A 366 9.68 18.36 15.93
N ASP A 367 10.45 19.27 16.55
CA ASP A 367 10.64 19.31 17.99
C ASP A 367 9.46 20.02 18.68
N GLY A 368 8.79 19.33 19.60
CA GLY A 368 7.66 19.87 20.36
C GLY A 368 6.32 19.81 19.62
N ASN A 369 5.22 20.11 20.34
CA ASN A 369 3.84 20.04 19.81
C ASN A 369 3.47 18.67 19.18
N ASN A 370 3.96 17.58 19.78
CA ASN A 370 3.81 16.22 19.26
C ASN A 370 2.67 15.42 19.94
N PHE A 371 1.84 16.04 20.80
CA PHE A 371 0.76 15.32 21.48
C PHE A 371 -0.29 14.74 20.52
N GLY A 372 -0.76 15.52 19.53
CA GLY A 372 -1.67 14.96 18.53
C GLY A 372 -0.98 13.95 17.61
N VAL A 373 0.34 14.08 17.39
CA VAL A 373 1.12 13.07 16.65
C VAL A 373 1.18 11.76 17.44
N SER A 374 1.35 11.79 18.76
CA SER A 374 1.28 10.56 19.58
C SER A 374 -0.10 9.90 19.54
N ILE A 375 -1.19 10.67 19.46
CA ILE A 375 -2.54 10.13 19.27
C ILE A 375 -2.67 9.45 17.90
N GLN A 376 -2.12 10.06 16.84
CA GLN A 376 -2.07 9.43 15.52
C GLN A 376 -1.28 8.12 15.54
N GLU A 377 -0.14 8.08 16.23
CA GLU A 377 0.68 6.87 16.37
C GLU A 377 -0.05 5.75 17.12
N GLU A 378 -0.76 6.07 18.20
CA GLU A 378 -1.56 5.11 18.96
C GLU A 378 -2.70 4.53 18.12
N ALA A 379 -3.48 5.40 17.46
CA ALA A 379 -4.55 4.96 16.56
C ALA A 379 -4.01 4.12 15.38
N LEU A 380 -2.86 4.52 14.81
CA LEU A 380 -2.21 3.77 13.74
C LEU A 380 -1.74 2.39 14.21
N ASN A 381 -1.21 2.28 15.42
CA ASN A 381 -0.77 1.01 15.99
C ASN A 381 -1.95 0.05 16.19
N GLU A 382 -3.08 0.53 16.70
CA GLU A 382 -4.28 -0.30 16.79
C GLU A 382 -4.74 -0.79 15.41
N VAL A 383 -4.83 0.11 14.43
CA VAL A 383 -5.23 -0.24 13.06
C VAL A 383 -4.28 -1.30 12.45
N ARG A 384 -2.98 -1.24 12.74
CA ARG A 384 -2.00 -2.26 12.32
C ARG A 384 -2.22 -3.60 13.02
N THR A 385 -2.52 -3.60 14.31
CA THR A 385 -2.87 -4.81 15.07
C THR A 385 -4.09 -5.49 14.46
N VAL A 386 -5.18 -4.74 14.28
CA VAL A 386 -6.43 -5.25 13.67
C VAL A 386 -6.20 -5.78 12.26
N GLU A 387 -5.40 -5.09 11.43
CA GLU A 387 -5.04 -5.57 10.10
C GLU A 387 -4.31 -6.92 10.15
N GLY A 388 -3.32 -7.04 11.03
CA GLY A 388 -2.55 -8.27 11.22
C GLY A 388 -3.42 -9.43 11.69
N GLU A 389 -4.33 -9.18 12.64
CA GLU A 389 -5.25 -10.18 13.15
C GLU A 389 -6.25 -10.63 12.09
N ALA A 390 -6.86 -9.69 11.34
CA ALA A 390 -7.77 -10.00 10.24
C ALA A 390 -7.09 -10.84 9.15
N ALA A 391 -5.84 -10.52 8.80
CA ALA A 391 -5.04 -11.31 7.87
C ALA A 391 -4.75 -12.72 8.44
N SER A 392 -4.46 -12.82 9.74
CA SER A 392 -4.25 -14.11 10.41
C SER A 392 -5.50 -15.00 10.36
N PHE A 393 -6.70 -14.43 10.50
CA PHE A 393 -7.95 -15.16 10.44
C PHE A 393 -8.18 -15.79 9.06
N LEU A 394 -7.85 -15.07 7.98
CA LEU A 394 -7.91 -15.61 6.60
C LEU A 394 -6.99 -16.82 6.40
N ASP A 395 -5.78 -16.76 6.95
CA ASP A 395 -4.83 -17.87 6.89
C ASP A 395 -5.33 -19.07 7.71
N GLN A 396 -5.83 -18.83 8.94
CA GLN A 396 -6.42 -19.87 9.77
C GLN A 396 -7.60 -20.58 9.08
N MET A 397 -8.50 -19.84 8.44
CA MET A 397 -9.62 -20.41 7.67
C MET A 397 -9.17 -21.28 6.50
N SER A 398 -7.99 -21.03 5.94
CA SER A 398 -7.45 -21.80 4.81
C SER A 398 -6.80 -23.10 5.26
N ARG A 399 -6.36 -23.19 6.53
CA ARG A 399 -5.69 -24.38 7.09
C ARG A 399 -6.63 -25.52 7.46
N TYR A 400 -7.90 -25.26 7.73
CA TYR A 400 -8.85 -26.28 8.19
C TYR A 400 -8.95 -27.48 7.23
N PHE A 401 -9.20 -27.26 5.93
CA PHE A 401 -9.37 -28.35 4.97
C PHE A 401 -8.11 -29.19 4.81
N VAL A 402 -6.93 -28.57 4.85
CA VAL A 402 -5.64 -29.26 4.78
C VAL A 402 -5.42 -30.12 6.02
N SER A 403 -5.67 -29.57 7.21
CA SER A 403 -5.58 -30.31 8.47
C SER A 403 -6.57 -31.48 8.52
N ARG A 404 -7.80 -31.26 8.05
CA ARG A 404 -8.82 -32.30 7.93
C ARG A 404 -8.42 -33.42 7.01
N ALA A 405 -7.94 -33.09 5.81
CA ALA A 405 -7.47 -34.07 4.84
C ALA A 405 -6.33 -34.94 5.40
N ARG A 406 -5.43 -34.34 6.19
CA ARG A 406 -4.35 -35.07 6.87
C ARG A 406 -4.90 -36.08 7.89
N LEU A 407 -5.86 -35.70 8.73
CA LEU A 407 -6.50 -36.62 9.67
C LEU A 407 -7.28 -37.73 8.97
N VAL A 408 -8.08 -37.41 7.95
CA VAL A 408 -8.78 -38.40 7.12
C VAL A 408 -7.81 -39.42 6.52
N THR A 409 -6.67 -38.96 6.02
CA THR A 409 -5.62 -39.85 5.49
C THR A 409 -5.03 -40.75 6.59
N LYS A 410 -4.92 -40.27 7.83
CA LYS A 410 -4.47 -41.07 8.97
C LYS A 410 -5.49 -42.13 9.36
N VAL A 411 -6.79 -41.82 9.38
CA VAL A 411 -7.85 -42.82 9.60
C VAL A 411 -7.78 -43.92 8.53
N ALA A 412 -7.61 -43.56 7.26
CA ALA A 412 -7.51 -44.54 6.17
C ALA A 412 -6.25 -45.44 6.27
N LYS A 413 -5.14 -44.91 6.79
CA LYS A 413 -3.89 -45.67 7.00
C LYS A 413 -3.91 -46.52 8.28
N TYR A 414 -4.58 -46.04 9.32
CA TYR A 414 -4.57 -46.62 10.66
C TYR A 414 -6.01 -46.74 11.20
N PRO A 415 -6.86 -47.58 10.57
CA PRO A 415 -8.28 -47.70 10.94
C PRO A 415 -8.53 -48.27 12.35
N HIS A 416 -7.52 -48.91 12.95
CA HIS A 416 -7.52 -49.43 14.32
C HIS A 416 -7.19 -48.38 15.38
N VAL A 417 -6.77 -47.18 14.99
CA VAL A 417 -6.53 -46.07 15.92
C VAL A 417 -7.77 -45.19 15.95
N GLU A 418 -8.68 -45.45 16.89
CA GLU A 418 -9.96 -44.74 17.00
C GLU A 418 -9.80 -43.25 17.28
N ASP A 419 -8.72 -42.83 17.95
CA ASP A 419 -8.42 -41.43 18.24
C ASP A 419 -8.40 -40.56 16.98
N TYR A 420 -7.98 -41.10 15.82
CA TYR A 420 -8.00 -40.33 14.57
C TYR A 420 -9.43 -40.01 14.11
N ARG A 421 -10.40 -40.87 14.38
CA ARG A 421 -11.82 -40.61 14.06
C ARG A 421 -12.38 -39.56 15.03
N ARG A 422 -12.09 -39.68 16.32
CA ARG A 422 -12.47 -38.68 17.33
C ARG A 422 -11.86 -37.31 17.02
N ALA A 423 -10.59 -37.27 16.61
CA ALA A 423 -9.90 -36.04 16.26
C ALA A 423 -10.54 -35.30 15.06
N ILE A 424 -11.18 -36.01 14.12
CA ILE A 424 -11.93 -35.37 13.03
C ILE A 424 -13.17 -34.65 13.58
N LEU A 425 -13.89 -35.27 14.53
CA LEU A 425 -15.04 -34.65 15.19
C LEU A 425 -14.61 -33.40 15.97
N ASP A 426 -13.54 -33.51 16.78
CA ASP A 426 -13.02 -32.40 17.58
C ASP A 426 -12.57 -31.23 16.71
N MET A 427 -11.97 -31.52 15.56
CA MET A 427 -11.49 -30.47 14.66
C MET A 427 -12.64 -29.82 13.86
N ASP A 428 -13.69 -30.56 13.50
CA ASP A 428 -14.90 -29.98 12.89
C ASP A 428 -15.64 -29.10 13.91
N GLU A 429 -15.79 -29.57 15.17
CA GLU A 429 -16.32 -28.78 16.30
C GLU A 429 -15.52 -27.49 16.51
N LYS A 430 -14.21 -27.63 16.66
CA LYS A 430 -13.28 -26.51 16.81
C LYS A 430 -13.44 -25.51 15.67
N GLN A 431 -13.63 -25.98 14.44
CA GLN A 431 -13.69 -25.09 13.31
C GLN A 431 -14.98 -24.26 13.28
N PHE A 432 -16.11 -24.82 13.72
CA PHE A 432 -17.32 -24.03 13.91
C PHE A 432 -17.12 -22.91 14.94
N ILE A 433 -16.56 -23.27 16.11
CA ILE A 433 -16.26 -22.32 17.18
C ILE A 433 -15.33 -21.21 16.67
N ASN A 434 -14.30 -21.59 15.92
CA ASN A 434 -13.35 -20.65 15.33
C ASN A 434 -14.00 -19.69 14.33
N ILE A 435 -14.89 -20.17 13.46
CA ILE A 435 -15.64 -19.30 12.53
C ILE A 435 -16.46 -18.26 13.32
N ARG A 436 -17.19 -18.68 14.36
CA ARG A 436 -17.94 -17.74 15.21
C ARG A 436 -17.04 -16.74 15.93
N LEU A 437 -15.91 -17.21 16.46
CA LEU A 437 -14.93 -16.37 17.16
C LEU A 437 -14.40 -15.29 16.22
N VAL A 438 -13.97 -15.68 15.01
CA VAL A 438 -13.48 -14.74 13.99
C VAL A 438 -14.53 -13.68 13.63
N LEU A 439 -15.79 -14.06 13.44
CA LEU A 439 -16.87 -13.08 13.19
C LEU A 439 -17.07 -12.12 14.38
N THR A 440 -16.96 -12.64 15.60
CA THR A 440 -17.09 -11.87 16.83
C THR A 440 -15.95 -10.87 16.97
N GLU A 441 -14.70 -11.30 16.74
CA GLU A 441 -13.54 -10.42 16.82
C GLU A 441 -13.58 -9.35 15.72
N MET A 442 -13.98 -9.69 14.49
CA MET A 442 -14.13 -8.68 13.45
C MET A 442 -15.20 -7.63 13.78
N ARG A 443 -16.33 -8.05 14.37
CA ARG A 443 -17.35 -7.12 14.87
C ARG A 443 -16.74 -6.20 15.94
N ASN A 444 -16.04 -6.77 16.91
CA ASN A 444 -15.44 -6.01 18.01
C ASN A 444 -14.38 -5.02 17.47
N HIS A 445 -13.51 -5.46 16.57
CA HIS A 445 -12.51 -4.62 15.92
C HIS A 445 -13.12 -3.42 15.18
N PHE A 446 -14.18 -3.62 14.41
CA PHE A 446 -14.84 -2.49 13.75
C PHE A 446 -15.48 -1.53 14.75
N ALA A 447 -16.06 -2.03 15.84
CA ALA A 447 -16.63 -1.20 16.88
C ALA A 447 -15.56 -0.39 17.62
N THR A 448 -14.44 -1.02 18.02
CA THR A 448 -13.35 -0.35 18.75
C THR A 448 -12.60 0.63 17.87
N LEU A 449 -12.31 0.28 16.61
CA LEU A 449 -11.70 1.22 15.65
C LEU A 449 -12.59 2.42 15.38
N HIS A 450 -13.89 2.20 15.16
CA HIS A 450 -14.84 3.29 14.99
C HIS A 450 -14.87 4.20 16.22
N ASP A 451 -15.02 3.65 17.42
CA ASP A 451 -15.08 4.42 18.66
C ASP A 451 -13.80 5.21 18.93
N MET A 452 -12.64 4.56 18.81
CA MET A 452 -11.33 5.19 19.03
C MET A 452 -11.06 6.31 18.03
N ILE A 453 -11.28 6.07 16.73
CA ILE A 453 -10.98 7.05 15.69
C ILE A 453 -11.95 8.22 15.77
N THR A 454 -13.24 7.99 16.01
CA THR A 454 -14.22 9.08 16.08
C THR A 454 -14.02 9.98 17.29
N LYS A 455 -13.72 9.43 18.46
CA LYS A 455 -13.39 10.21 19.67
C LYS A 455 -12.17 11.11 19.48
N ASN A 456 -11.20 10.66 18.67
CA ASN A 456 -9.93 11.34 18.47
C ASN A 456 -9.81 12.03 17.10
N LEU A 457 -10.93 12.15 16.36
CA LEU A 457 -10.92 12.52 14.94
C LEU A 457 -10.26 13.87 14.65
N GLU A 458 -10.49 14.85 15.53
CA GLU A 458 -9.87 16.19 15.43
C GLU A 458 -8.34 16.09 15.48
N LYS A 459 -7.78 15.40 16.49
CA LYS A 459 -6.32 15.24 16.62
C LYS A 459 -5.73 14.33 15.57
N ILE A 460 -6.49 13.37 15.04
CA ILE A 460 -6.05 12.54 13.92
C ILE A 460 -5.95 13.36 12.64
N LYS A 461 -6.89 14.28 12.36
CA LYS A 461 -6.85 15.13 11.16
C LYS A 461 -5.90 16.31 11.29
N THR A 462 -5.87 16.93 12.46
CA THR A 462 -5.09 18.12 12.79
C THR A 462 -4.32 17.89 14.10
N PRO A 463 -3.17 17.18 14.04
CA PRO A 463 -2.41 16.78 15.23
C PRO A 463 -1.69 17.92 15.93
N ARG A 464 -1.50 19.05 15.25
CA ARG A 464 -0.88 20.25 15.80
C ARG A 464 -1.93 21.35 15.92
N SER A 465 -2.12 21.86 17.13
CA SER A 465 -2.88 23.08 17.35
C SER A 465 -2.08 24.26 16.80
N ASN A 466 -2.75 25.11 16.02
CA ASN A 466 -2.23 26.44 15.74
C ASN A 466 -2.27 27.21 17.07
N ASN A 467 -1.13 27.66 17.59
CA ASN A 467 -1.03 28.45 18.83
C ASN A 467 -1.75 29.82 18.76
N THR A 468 -2.57 30.07 17.73
CA THR A 468 -3.38 31.28 17.55
C THR A 468 -4.70 31.28 18.32
N GLU A 469 -5.21 30.13 18.78
CA GLU A 469 -6.53 30.09 19.46
C GLU A 469 -6.51 30.52 20.94
N HIS A 470 -5.34 30.71 21.54
CA HIS A 470 -5.22 31.19 22.93
C HIS A 470 -4.69 32.63 23.07
N MET A 471 -4.72 33.42 21.98
CA MET A 471 -4.34 34.85 22.01
C MET A 471 -5.51 35.80 21.73
N TYR A 472 -6.68 35.51 22.31
CA TYR A 472 -7.78 36.48 22.40
C TYR A 472 -8.25 36.67 23.84
#